data_AF-A0A2E0Y7A0-F1
#
_entry.id   AF-A0A2E0Y7A0-F1
#
_cell.length_a   1.000
_cell.length_b   1.000
_cell.length_c   1.000
_cell.angle_alpha   90.00
_cell.angle_beta   90.00
_cell.angle_gamma   90.00
#
_symmetry.space_group_name_H-M   'P 1'
#
loop_
_entity.id
_entity.type
_entity.pdbx_description
1 polymer ?
#
loop_
_entity_poly.entity_id
_entity_poly.type
_entity_poly.pdbx_seq_one_letter_code
_entity_poly.pdbx_strand_id
1 'polypeptide(L)' 'MDRAEPEQTAGRRPDEAFAAAVGPTVVAWPTKLSLVPDLGDKVLALLDPPRPGPAPRLELPRAGLGRVPWSRP' A
#
# COMPACT_ATOMS: atom_id res chain seq x y z
N MET A 1 21.14 -5.38 -2.34
CA MET A 1 19.84 -5.08 -1.70
C MET A 1 18.79 -5.60 -2.63
N ASP A 2 18.06 -6.62 -2.21
CA ASP A 2 16.86 -7.05 -2.92
C ASP A 2 15.78 -5.97 -2.75
N ARG A 3 15.11 -5.58 -3.83
CA ARG A 3 14.04 -4.56 -3.76
C ARG A 3 12.71 -5.28 -3.61
N ALA A 4 11.86 -4.79 -2.72
CA ALA A 4 10.53 -5.36 -2.52
C ALA A 4 9.56 -5.07 -3.69
N GLU A 5 9.84 -4.06 -4.52
CA GLU A 5 9.03 -3.71 -5.69
C GLU A 5 9.34 -4.62 -6.89
N PRO A 6 8.39 -4.83 -7.84
CA PRO A 6 8.61 -5.67 -9.00
C PRO A 6 9.75 -5.15 -9.87
N GLU A 7 10.44 -6.05 -10.58
CA GLU A 7 11.49 -5.66 -11.51
C GLU A 7 10.93 -4.78 -12.63
N GLN A 8 11.47 -3.57 -12.75
CA GLN A 8 11.14 -2.67 -13.84
C GLN A 8 12.11 -2.83 -15.00
N THR A 9 11.56 -2.96 -16.20
CA THR A 9 12.34 -2.97 -17.44
C THR A 9 13.17 -1.68 -17.51
N ALA A 10 14.47 -1.83 -17.77
CA ALA A 10 15.47 -0.75 -17.89
C ALA A 10 15.96 -0.06 -16.60
N GLY A 11 15.70 -0.61 -15.41
CA GLY A 11 16.32 -0.12 -14.15
C GLY A 11 15.95 1.34 -13.79
N ARG A 12 14.90 1.87 -14.44
CA ARG A 12 14.37 3.19 -14.13
C ARG A 12 13.64 3.14 -12.80
N ARG A 13 13.58 4.29 -12.14
CA ARG A 13 12.83 4.48 -10.91
C ARG A 13 11.33 4.50 -11.27
N PRO A 14 10.46 3.75 -10.56
CA PRO A 14 9.04 3.71 -10.89
C PRO A 14 8.42 5.10 -10.87
N ASP A 15 7.60 5.43 -11.84
CA ASP A 15 6.79 6.65 -11.88
C ASP A 15 5.35 6.42 -11.39
N GLU A 16 4.94 5.16 -11.27
CA GLU A 16 3.65 4.73 -10.74
C GLU A 16 3.79 3.75 -9.57
N ALA A 17 2.74 3.62 -8.77
CA ALA A 17 2.63 2.59 -7.75
C ALA A 17 2.30 1.23 -8.36
N PHE A 18 2.65 0.16 -7.65
CA PHE A 18 2.26 -1.20 -8.02
C PHE A 18 1.13 -1.69 -7.13
N ALA A 19 0.11 -2.30 -7.72
CA ALA A 19 -0.87 -3.13 -7.05
C ALA A 19 -1.29 -4.29 -7.97
N ALA A 20 -1.37 -5.50 -7.44
CA ALA A 20 -1.85 -6.67 -8.18
C ALA A 20 -2.62 -7.63 -7.27
N ALA A 21 -3.64 -8.28 -7.84
CA ALA A 21 -4.32 -9.39 -7.19
C ALA A 21 -3.49 -10.67 -7.34
N VAL A 22 -3.21 -11.33 -6.21
CA VAL A 22 -2.54 -12.62 -6.12
C VAL A 22 -3.44 -13.55 -5.33
N GLY A 23 -4.28 -14.30 -6.04
CA GLY A 23 -5.37 -15.07 -5.44
C GLY A 23 -6.33 -14.15 -4.67
N PRO A 24 -6.65 -14.43 -3.39
CA PRO A 24 -7.55 -13.60 -2.58
C PRO A 24 -6.87 -12.38 -1.92
N THR A 25 -5.61 -12.10 -2.27
CA THR A 25 -4.80 -11.03 -1.65
C THR A 25 -4.43 -9.97 -2.67
N VAL A 26 -4.41 -8.70 -2.26
CA VAL A 26 -3.80 -7.62 -3.06
C VAL A 26 -2.40 -7.36 -2.52
N VAL A 27 -1.40 -7.45 -3.40
CA VAL A 27 -0.01 -7.11 -3.10
C VAL A 27 0.32 -5.77 -3.72
N ALA A 28 0.91 -4.87 -2.92
CA ALA A 28 1.07 -3.47 -3.29
C ALA A 28 2.38 -2.85 -2.78
N TRP A 29 2.98 -1.99 -3.60
CA TRP A 29 4.16 -1.19 -3.24
C TRP A 29 4.03 0.24 -3.78
N PRO A 30 4.06 1.27 -2.93
CA PRO A 30 4.01 2.65 -3.40
C PRO A 30 5.33 3.09 -4.06
N THR A 31 6.46 2.42 -3.78
CA THR A 31 7.84 2.73 -4.25
C THR A 31 8.39 4.12 -3.83
N LYS A 32 7.51 5.13 -3.68
CA LYS A 32 7.73 6.45 -3.05
C LYS A 32 6.47 6.88 -2.32
N LEU A 33 6.64 7.63 -1.24
CA LEU A 33 5.51 8.16 -0.46
C LEU A 33 4.59 9.08 -1.30
N SER A 34 5.13 9.78 -2.31
CA SER A 34 4.36 10.64 -3.21
C SER A 34 3.37 9.89 -4.09
N LEU A 35 3.54 8.57 -4.26
CA LEU A 35 2.69 7.71 -5.10
C LEU A 35 1.56 7.04 -4.31
N VAL A 36 1.38 7.38 -3.03
CA VAL A 36 0.30 6.83 -2.21
C VAL A 36 -1.11 7.10 -2.78
N PRO A 37 -1.42 8.29 -3.34
CA PRO A 37 -2.72 8.51 -3.96
C PRO A 37 -2.97 7.56 -5.15
N ASP A 38 -2.01 7.45 -6.07
CA ASP A 38 -2.06 6.54 -7.21
C ASP A 38 -2.20 5.07 -6.76
N LEU A 39 -1.50 4.68 -5.69
CA LEU A 39 -1.65 3.35 -5.11
C LEU A 39 -3.09 3.09 -4.63
N GLY A 40 -3.72 4.08 -3.99
CA GLY A 40 -5.10 3.98 -3.53
C GLY A 40 -6.06 3.70 -4.67
N ASP A 41 -5.94 4.44 -5.76
CA ASP A 41 -6.77 4.28 -6.95
C ASP A 41 -6.59 2.88 -7.57
N LYS A 42 -5.34 2.42 -7.71
CA LYS A 42 -5.04 1.09 -8.26
C LYS A 42 -5.57 -0.04 -7.38
N VAL A 43 -5.50 0.09 -6.05
CA VAL A 43 -6.07 -0.91 -5.13
C VAL A 43 -7.59 -0.93 -5.24
N LEU A 44 -8.24 0.24 -5.27
CA LEU A 44 -9.70 0.33 -5.39
C LEU A 44 -10.20 -0.29 -6.70
N ALA A 45 -9.46 -0.15 -7.79
CA ALA A 45 -9.78 -0.78 -9.07
C ALA A 45 -9.73 -2.32 -9.04
N LEU A 46 -9.04 -2.92 -8.07
CA LEU A 46 -8.93 -4.37 -7.88
C LEU A 46 -9.99 -4.95 -6.93
N LEU A 47 -10.75 -4.10 -6.24
CA LEU A 47 -11.74 -4.51 -5.25
C LEU A 47 -13.15 -4.44 -5.82
N ASP A 48 -14.00 -5.36 -5.36
CA ASP A 48 -15.44 -5.24 -5.61
C ASP A 48 -15.99 -3.97 -4.95
N PRO A 49 -17.04 -3.36 -5.53
CA PRO A 49 -17.73 -2.26 -4.91
C PRO A 49 -18.18 -2.59 -3.48
N PRO A 50 -18.08 -1.64 -2.54
CA PRO A 50 -18.46 -1.90 -1.16
C PRO A 50 -19.94 -2.28 -1.07
N ARG A 51 -20.22 -3.33 -0.30
CA ARG A 51 -21.60 -3.70 0.01
C ARG A 51 -22.17 -2.71 1.03
N PRO A 52 -23.32 -2.08 0.76
CA PRO A 52 -23.95 -1.16 1.71
C PRO A 52 -24.38 -1.90 2.98
N GLY A 53 -24.07 -1.33 4.15
CA GLY A 53 -24.43 -1.90 5.44
C GLY A 53 -23.54 -1.41 6.58
N PRO A 54 -23.89 -1.72 7.84
CA PRO A 54 -23.04 -1.39 8.98
C PRO A 54 -21.73 -2.19 8.90
N ALA A 55 -20.60 -1.48 8.94
CA ALA A 55 -19.29 -2.13 9.06
C ALA A 55 -19.12 -2.71 10.47
N PRO A 56 -18.56 -3.92 10.63
CA PRO A 56 -18.30 -4.48 11.94
C PRO A 56 -17.28 -3.61 12.69
N ARG A 57 -17.60 -3.25 13.94
CA ARG A 57 -16.63 -2.61 14.83
C ARG A 57 -15.67 -3.69 15.32
N LEU A 58 -14.40 -3.57 14.95
CA LEU A 58 -13.34 -4.43 15.45
C LEU A 58 -12.72 -3.78 16.67
N GLU A 59 -12.82 -4.42 17.85
CA GLU A 59 -12.16 -3.99 19.10
C GLU A 59 -10.66 -4.36 19.08
N LEU A 60 -9.94 -3.89 18.06
CA LEU A 60 -8.51 -4.15 17.90
C LEU A 60 -7.68 -3.10 18.65
N PRO A 61 -6.52 -3.47 19.21
CA PRO A 61 -5.62 -2.50 19.81
C PRO A 61 -5.17 -1.48 18.76
N ARG A 62 -5.10 -0.20 19.15
CA ARG A 62 -4.57 0.84 18.26
C ARG A 62 -3.06 0.66 18.07
N ALA A 63 -2.61 0.74 16.83
CA ALA A 63 -1.19 0.77 16.52
C ALA A 63 -0.52 2.02 17.12
N GLY A 64 0.70 1.86 17.64
CA GLY A 64 1.50 2.99 18.10
C GLY A 64 2.03 3.83 16.94
N LEU A 65 2.35 5.10 17.21
CA LEU A 65 2.96 5.98 16.22
C LEU A 65 4.43 5.61 15.98
N GLY A 66 4.87 5.70 14.71
CA GLY A 66 6.27 5.55 14.35
C GLY A 66 7.14 6.64 14.98
N ARG A 67 8.32 6.26 15.48
CA ARG A 67 9.30 7.22 16.00
C ARG A 67 10.12 7.80 14.84
N VAL A 68 10.20 9.11 14.77
CA VAL A 68 11.07 9.80 13.80
C VAL A 68 12.54 9.68 14.20
N PRO A 69 13.50 9.55 13.26
CA PRO A 69 14.91 9.30 13.58
C PRO A 69 15.54 10.34 14.53
N TRP A 70 15.18 11.62 14.38
CA TRP A 70 15.70 12.74 15.17
C TRP A 70 15.02 12.91 16.54
N SER A 71 14.08 12.03 16.91
CA SER A 71 13.48 12.02 18.25
C SER A 71 14.31 11.26 19.29
N ARG A 72 15.46 10.72 18.90
CA ARG A 72 16.42 10.13 19.84
C ARG A 72 17.30 11.25 20.44
N PRO A 73 17.53 11.25 21.77
CA PRO A 73 18.46 12.18 22.41
C PRO A 73 19.90 11.95 21.96
#